data_AF-A0A0G1DIU6-F1
#
_entry.id   AF-A0A0G1DIU6-F1
#
_cell.length_a   1.000
_cell.length_b   1.000
_cell.length_c   1.000
_cell.angle_alpha   90.00
_cell.angle_beta   90.00
_cell.angle_gamma   90.00
#
_symmetry.space_group_name_H-M   'P 1'
#
loop_
_entity.id
_entity.type
_entity.pdbx_description
1 polymer ?
#
loop_
_entity_poly.entity_id
_entity_poly.type
_entity_poly.pdbx_seq_one_letter_code
_entity_poly.pdbx_strand_id
1 'polypeptide(L)' 'MKSLPKLGSSLSAEHIAFLNTFSTSCRRSILEMTTNAASGHPGGSLSCIDYLSLLYAFIISQSGDPVI' A
#
# COMPACT_ATOMS: atom_id res chain seq x y z
N MET A 1 -3.81 -2.02 -19.19
CA MET A 1 -3.54 -2.21 -17.74
C MET A 1 -2.68 -3.45 -17.58
N LYS A 2 -1.58 -3.39 -16.82
CA LYS A 2 -0.84 -4.60 -16.44
C LYS A 2 -1.74 -5.46 -15.53
N SER A 3 -1.78 -6.77 -15.74
CA SER A 3 -2.65 -7.68 -14.99
C SER A 3 -2.29 -7.70 -13.51
N LEU A 4 -3.28 -7.67 -12.62
CA LEU A 4 -3.07 -7.94 -11.21
C LEU A 4 -2.50 -9.37 -11.01
N PRO A 5 -1.63 -9.58 -10.01
CA PRO A 5 -1.14 -10.92 -9.70
C PRO A 5 -2.30 -11.80 -9.25
N LYS A 6 -2.36 -13.05 -9.72
CA LYS A 6 -3.32 -14.04 -9.20
C LYS A 6 -3.01 -14.34 -7.73
N LEU A 7 -4.04 -14.46 -6.90
CA LEU A 7 -3.84 -14.82 -5.49
C LEU A 7 -3.09 -16.14 -5.36
N GLY A 8 -2.10 -16.18 -4.47
CA GLY A 8 -1.23 -17.35 -4.26
C GLY A 8 -0.08 -17.50 -5.27
N SER A 9 0.00 -16.65 -6.29
CA SER A 9 1.16 -16.61 -7.19
C SER A 9 2.28 -15.72 -6.64
N SER A 10 3.53 -16.01 -7.06
CA SER A 10 4.68 -15.17 -6.72
C SER A 10 4.61 -13.82 -7.43
N LEU A 11 5.10 -12.77 -6.77
CA LEU A 11 5.16 -11.43 -7.35
C LEU A 11 6.34 -11.32 -8.34
N SER A 12 6.12 -10.60 -9.44
CA SER A 12 7.19 -10.24 -10.36
C SER A 12 7.96 -9.03 -9.83
N ALA A 13 9.13 -8.75 -10.43
CA ALA A 13 9.91 -7.57 -10.08
C ALA A 13 9.12 -6.26 -10.27
N GLU A 14 8.26 -6.19 -11.30
CA GLU A 14 7.41 -5.03 -11.56
C GLU A 14 6.32 -4.85 -10.50
N HIS A 15 5.73 -5.95 -10.00
CA HIS A 15 4.77 -5.91 -8.89
C HIS A 15 5.42 -5.35 -7.63
N ILE A 16 6.64 -5.80 -7.31
CA ILE A 16 7.40 -5.32 -6.16
C ILE A 16 7.76 -3.83 -6.34
N ALA A 17 8.20 -3.42 -7.54
CA ALA A 17 8.51 -2.03 -7.83
C ALA A 17 7.29 -1.12 -7.69
N PHE A 18 6.12 -1.58 -8.14
CA PHE A 18 4.86 -0.87 -7.93
C PHE A 18 4.54 -0.72 -6.44
N LEU A 19 4.57 -1.81 -5.68
CA LEU A 19 4.28 -1.78 -4.24
C LEU A 19 5.24 -0.85 -3.49
N ASN A 20 6.53 -0.87 -3.80
CA ASN A 20 7.52 0.03 -3.21
C ASN A 20 7.20 1.51 -3.51
N THR A 21 6.81 1.82 -4.75
CA THR A 21 6.45 3.19 -5.14
C THR A 21 5.18 3.66 -4.44
N PHE A 22 4.17 2.77 -4.39
CA PHE A 22 2.90 3.04 -3.74
C PHE A 22 3.07 3.22 -2.23
N SER A 23 3.75 2.29 -1.55
CA SER A 23 3.97 2.36 -0.11
C SER A 23 4.83 3.56 0.28
N THR A 24 5.84 3.93 -0.52
CA THR A 24 6.62 5.18 -0.32
C THR A 24 5.73 6.42 -0.41
N SER A 25 4.80 6.46 -1.37
CA SER A 25 3.85 7.56 -1.49
C SER A 25 2.93 7.64 -0.26
N CYS A 26 2.44 6.49 0.23
CA CYS A 26 1.66 6.45 1.46
C CYS A 26 2.45 6.92 2.68
N ARG A 27 3.73 6.52 2.83
CA ARG A 27 4.61 6.99 3.91
C ARG A 27 4.76 8.50 3.90
N ARG A 28 4.97 9.10 2.73
CA ARG A 28 5.02 10.55 2.57
C ARG A 28 3.71 11.20 3.03
N SER A 29 2.56 10.71 2.56
CA SER A 29 1.26 11.25 2.99
C SER A 29 1.03 11.12 4.50
N ILE A 30 1.39 9.99 5.12
CA ILE A 30 1.30 9.80 6.57
C ILE A 30 2.12 10.84 7.31
N LEU A 31 3.36 11.08 6.89
CA LEU A 31 4.24 12.07 7.49
C LEU A 31 3.69 13.49 7.29
N GLU A 32 3.25 13.85 6.09
CA GLU A 32 2.63 15.14 5.79
C GLU A 32 1.40 15.37 6.67
N MET A 33 0.49 14.39 6.75
CA MET A 33 -0.73 14.49 7.55
C MET A 33 -0.44 14.65 9.05
N THR A 34 0.42 13.81 9.61
CA THR A 34 0.73 13.83 11.06
C THR A 34 1.55 15.06 11.45
N THR A 35 2.45 15.51 10.56
CA THR A 35 3.21 16.76 10.75
C THR A 35 2.28 17.97 10.72
N ASN A 36 1.41 18.06 9.71
CA ASN A 36 0.47 19.18 9.57
C ASN A 36 -0.53 19.24 10.73
N ALA A 37 -0.97 18.09 11.23
CA ALA A 37 -1.86 17.99 12.39
C ALA A 37 -1.14 18.17 13.74
N ALA A 38 0.20 18.25 13.75
CA ALA A 38 1.05 18.25 14.95
C ALA A 38 0.69 17.15 15.98
N SER A 39 0.18 16.01 15.49
CA SER A 39 -0.36 14.94 16.33
C SER A 39 -0.37 13.59 15.59
N GLY A 40 -0.48 12.51 16.38
CA GLY A 40 -0.52 11.13 15.88
C GLY A 40 0.77 10.36 16.10
N HIS A 41 0.79 9.09 15.66
CA HIS A 41 1.89 8.15 15.83
C HIS A 41 2.33 7.58 14.47
N PRO A 42 3.15 8.32 13.68
CA PRO A 42 3.53 7.88 12.35
C PRO A 42 4.33 6.56 12.37
N GLY A 43 5.12 6.30 13.40
CA GLY A 43 5.92 5.07 13.49
C GLY A 43 5.11 3.78 13.38
N GLY A 44 3.89 3.76 13.93
CA GLY A 44 3.00 2.59 13.87
C GLY A 44 2.47 2.32 12.46
N SER A 45 2.05 3.35 11.74
CA SER A 45 1.57 3.20 10.37
C SER A 45 2.72 2.97 9.38
N LEU A 46 3.86 3.62 9.56
CA LEU A 46 5.05 3.45 8.71
C LEU A 46 5.62 2.02 8.76
N SER A 47 5.52 1.33 9.91
CA SER A 47 6.04 -0.03 10.09
C SER A 47 5.18 -1.10 9.40
N CYS A 48 3.87 -0.87 9.26
CA CYS A 48 2.95 -1.84 8.66
C CYS A 48 2.54 -1.51 7.22
N ILE A 49 2.94 -0.36 6.68
CA ILE A 49 2.40 0.17 5.42
C ILE A 49 2.66 -0.72 4.20
N ASP A 50 3.74 -1.51 4.16
CA ASP A 50 4.00 -2.42 3.04
C ASP A 50 2.98 -3.58 3.02
N TYR A 51 2.59 -4.09 4.19
CA TYR A 51 1.54 -5.11 4.30
C TYR A 51 0.19 -4.56 3.84
N LEU A 52 -0.18 -3.36 4.30
CA LEU A 52 -1.43 -2.71 3.91
C LEU A 52 -1.45 -2.38 2.41
N SER A 53 -0.30 -1.95 1.86
CA SER A 53 -0.14 -1.70 0.44
C SER A 53 -0.41 -2.95 -0.39
N LEU A 54 0.17 -4.09 -0.03
CA LEU A 54 -0.08 -5.37 -0.68
C LEU A 54 -1.55 -5.79 -0.57
N LEU A 55 -2.11 -5.73 0.64
CA LEU A 55 -3.48 -6.15 0.93
C LEU A 55 -4.49 -5.37 0.08
N TYR A 56 -4.42 -4.03 0.11
CA TYR A 56 -5.41 -3.20 -0.59
C TYR A 56 -5.17 -3.15 -2.10
N ALA A 57 -3.91 -3.06 -2.55
CA ALA A 57 -3.63 -2.92 -3.98
C ALA A 57 -3.82 -4.23 -4.74
N PHE A 58 -3.44 -5.38 -4.16
CA PHE A 58 -3.38 -6.65 -4.89
C PHE A 58 -4.28 -7.76 -4.35
N ILE A 59 -4.78 -7.71 -3.11
CA ILE A 59 -5.65 -8.78 -2.60
C ILE A 59 -7.11 -8.34 -2.64
N ILE A 60 -7.46 -7.28 -1.93
CA ILE A 60 -8.84 -6.79 -1.82
C ILE A 60 -9.36 -6.30 -3.18
N SER A 61 -8.51 -5.69 -4.00
CA SER A 61 -8.88 -5.25 -5.36
C SER A 61 -9.39 -6.38 -6.27
N GLN A 62 -9.17 -7.65 -5.91
CA GLN A 62 -9.64 -8.82 -6.65
C GLN A 62 -10.98 -9.37 -6.13
N SER A 63 -11.52 -8.90 -5.00
CA SER A 63 -12.77 -9.43 -4.46
C SER A 63 -14.01 -9.00 -5.25
N GLY A 64 -13.87 -8.00 -6.13
CA GLY A 64 -14.98 -7.40 -6.87
C GLY A 64 -15.84 -6.46 -6.01
N ASP A 65 -15.58 -6.38 -4.72
CA ASP A 65 -16.21 -5.40 -3.84
C ASP A 65 -15.59 -4.01 -4.08
N PRO A 66 -16.39 -2.95 -4.04
CA PRO A 66 -15.87 -1.59 -4.10
C PRO A 66 -14.93 -1.35 -2.92
N VAL A 67 -13.68 -1.01 -3.24
CA VAL A 67 -12.74 -0.47 -2.28
C VAL A 67 -12.98 1.04 -2.27
N ILE A 68 -13.83 1.47 -1.34
CA ILE A 68 -14.41 2.82 -1.17
C ILE A 68 -15.67 3.06 -2.02
#